data_AF-A0A381R9B9-F1
#
_entry.id   AF-A0A381R9B9-F1
#
_cell.length_a   1.000
_cell.length_b   1.000
_cell.length_c   1.000
_cell.angle_alpha   90.00
_cell.angle_beta   90.00
_cell.angle_gamma   90.00
#
_symmetry.space_group_name_H-M   'P 1'
#
loop_
_entity.id
_entity.type
_entity.pdbx_description
1 polymer ?
#
loop_
_entity_poly.entity_id
_entity_poly.type
_entity_poly.pdbx_seq_one_letter_code
_entity_poly.pdbx_strand_id
1 'polypeptide(L)'
;MKITPAWNISTLTVGQIETDETPFDWFPGALTENELSSIKHNGILLPLLVQAAADSKYLLVDGFKRCSYFATQTKVSLHEKQALEFSCIVLPESLSMKEVAGIRLQTLAAAGVVFSAIQVCRMLKKMLAYGFEKDEIVRDVLPRLGLKPSLRLLRQLLELQEMLLVQEQHQQFVQTDFLMSLACEDLLPVLKFSQNEFTGIVALAEKMEVSGKKWRNLLQVLDEVSRLKQLSAVEVLNFPEILEIFGRTTLQAPVRYRLLKQQLDAWRYPELSDLRKRFEQGRQRLKLAPRMSLESEAFFENDDLTLTLKIRSYEELRKHLKYLEHGAHELTAEKSQEIWNDLFAVLQED
;
A
#
# COMPACT_ATOMS: atom_id res chain seq x y z
N MET A 1 -25.04 37.62 -20.88
CA MET A 1 -25.50 37.97 -19.51
C MET A 1 -25.21 36.75 -18.64
N LYS A 2 -24.14 36.76 -17.84
CA LYS A 2 -23.83 35.63 -16.93
C LYS A 2 -24.77 35.77 -15.74
N ILE A 3 -25.87 35.02 -15.75
CA ILE A 3 -26.70 34.85 -14.57
C ILE A 3 -25.87 33.96 -13.65
N THR A 4 -25.23 34.56 -12.65
CA THR A 4 -24.73 33.81 -11.50
C THR A 4 -25.97 33.15 -10.89
N PRO A 5 -26.11 31.81 -10.85
CA PRO A 5 -27.22 31.23 -10.12
C PRO A 5 -27.08 31.72 -8.67
N ALA A 6 -28.11 32.41 -8.17
CA ALA A 6 -28.16 32.78 -6.77
C ALA A 6 -28.15 31.47 -5.99
N TRP A 7 -27.06 31.23 -5.25
CA TRP A 7 -26.94 30.06 -4.39
C TRP A 7 -28.05 30.18 -3.34
N ASN A 8 -29.06 29.31 -3.43
CA ASN A 8 -30.20 29.36 -2.53
C ASN A 8 -29.81 28.66 -1.22
N ILE A 9 -29.87 29.38 -0.11
CA ILE A 9 -29.71 28.81 1.22
C ILE A 9 -31.10 28.52 1.75
N SER A 10 -31.36 27.26 2.09
CA SER A 10 -32.66 26.80 2.57
C SER A 10 -32.47 25.88 3.77
N THR A 11 -33.43 25.89 4.68
CA THR A 11 -33.48 24.92 5.77
C THR A 11 -34.30 23.72 5.30
N LEU A 12 -33.69 22.53 5.32
CA LEU A 12 -34.31 21.29 4.86
C LEU A 12 -34.32 20.27 5.99
N THR A 13 -35.34 19.43 6.05
CA THR A 13 -35.39 18.32 6.99
C THR A 13 -34.66 17.10 6.45
N VAL A 14 -34.16 16.19 7.32
CA VAL A 14 -33.52 14.93 6.88
C VAL A 14 -34.41 14.14 5.93
N GLY A 15 -35.72 14.10 6.19
CA GLY A 15 -36.66 13.36 5.36
C GLY A 15 -36.75 13.88 3.91
N GLN A 16 -36.31 15.12 3.66
CA GLN A 16 -36.24 15.71 2.32
C GLN A 16 -34.90 15.42 1.62
N ILE A 17 -33.88 14.96 2.35
CA ILE A 17 -32.54 14.71 1.84
C ILE A 17 -32.35 13.21 1.61
N GLU A 18 -32.20 12.82 0.35
CA GLU A 18 -31.84 11.46 -0.03
C GLU A 18 -30.35 11.22 0.23
N THR A 19 -30.08 10.34 1.19
CA THR A 19 -28.72 9.96 1.62
C THR A 19 -28.32 8.56 1.17
N ASP A 20 -29.28 7.73 0.80
CA ASP A 20 -29.04 6.35 0.40
C ASP A 20 -28.60 6.31 -1.07
N GLU A 21 -27.46 5.65 -1.32
CA GLU A 21 -26.90 5.43 -2.66
C GLU A 21 -26.65 6.70 -3.50
N THR A 22 -26.29 7.81 -2.86
CA THR A 22 -25.97 9.03 -3.62
C THR A 22 -24.78 8.81 -4.56
N PRO A 23 -24.82 9.37 -5.78
CA PRO A 23 -23.69 9.24 -6.70
C PRO A 23 -22.44 9.92 -6.14
N PHE A 24 -22.60 10.98 -5.35
CA PHE A 24 -21.53 11.89 -4.93
C PHE A 24 -20.76 11.48 -3.65
N ASP A 25 -21.16 10.39 -2.99
CA ASP A 25 -20.34 9.79 -1.92
C ASP A 25 -19.19 8.98 -2.53
N TRP A 26 -18.09 9.67 -2.81
CA TRP A 26 -16.89 9.07 -3.41
C TRP A 26 -15.93 8.47 -2.37
N PHE A 27 -15.95 9.00 -1.16
CA PHE A 27 -15.04 8.65 -0.07
C PHE A 27 -15.83 8.46 1.21
N PRO A 28 -16.58 7.34 1.33
CA PRO A 28 -17.34 7.04 2.53
C PRO A 28 -16.36 6.94 3.69
N GLY A 29 -16.56 7.77 4.72
CA GLY A 29 -15.66 7.85 5.86
C GLY A 29 -16.43 8.11 7.13
N ALA A 30 -15.91 7.59 8.24
CA ALA A 30 -16.43 7.91 9.56
C ALA A 30 -15.97 9.31 9.99
N LEU A 31 -16.73 9.90 10.93
CA LEU A 31 -16.24 11.04 11.68
C LEU A 31 -15.13 10.58 12.64
N THR A 32 -14.04 11.33 12.68
CA THR A 32 -13.01 11.24 13.71
C THR A 32 -13.56 11.69 15.07
N GLU A 33 -12.91 11.29 16.16
CA GLU A 33 -13.30 11.71 17.51
C GLU A 33 -13.34 13.24 17.68
N ASN A 34 -12.43 13.95 17.00
CA ASN A 34 -12.38 15.41 16.99
C ASN A 34 -13.57 16.01 16.22
N GLU A 35 -13.89 15.48 15.03
CA GLU A 35 -15.07 15.91 14.27
C GLU A 35 -16.36 15.65 15.06
N LEU A 36 -16.47 14.49 15.72
CA LEU A 36 -17.59 14.14 16.61
C LEU A 36 -17.71 15.11 17.78
N SER A 37 -16.60 15.39 18.47
CA SER A 37 -16.57 16.29 19.62
C SER A 37 -16.96 17.71 19.23
N SER A 38 -16.51 18.17 18.05
CA SER A 38 -16.88 19.47 17.49
C SER A 38 -18.38 19.55 17.17
N ILE A 39 -18.94 18.54 16.50
CA ILE A 39 -20.38 18.51 16.18
C ILE A 39 -21.22 18.46 17.47
N LYS A 40 -20.78 17.74 18.51
CA LYS A 40 -21.46 17.70 19.82
C LYS A 40 -21.49 19.06 20.52
N HIS A 41 -20.40 19.82 20.45
CA HIS A 41 -20.30 21.11 21.14
C HIS A 41 -20.91 22.27 20.33
N ASN A 42 -20.72 22.26 19.02
CA ASN A 42 -20.99 23.41 18.15
C ASN A 42 -22.13 23.16 17.15
N GLY A 43 -22.64 21.94 17.05
CA GLY A 43 -23.58 21.55 15.99
C GLY A 43 -22.94 21.54 14.59
N ILE A 44 -23.78 21.55 13.56
CA ILE A 44 -23.32 21.71 12.17
C ILE A 44 -23.22 23.19 11.86
N LEU A 45 -21.99 23.68 11.72
CA LEU A 45 -21.70 25.08 11.41
C LEU A 45 -21.69 25.38 9.91
N LEU A 46 -21.32 24.39 9.08
CA LEU A 46 -21.22 24.55 7.64
C LEU A 46 -22.45 23.91 6.96
N PRO A 47 -23.16 24.66 6.09
CA PRO A 47 -24.30 24.12 5.37
C PRO A 47 -23.97 22.83 4.61
N LEU A 48 -24.94 21.93 4.50
CA LEU A 48 -24.85 20.79 3.58
C LEU A 48 -24.97 21.29 2.14
N LEU A 49 -24.37 20.59 1.18
CA LEU A 49 -24.57 20.87 -0.23
C LEU A 49 -25.51 19.81 -0.79
N VAL A 50 -26.61 20.24 -1.39
CA VAL A 50 -27.62 19.35 -1.97
C VAL A 50 -27.98 19.79 -3.38
N GLN A 51 -28.49 18.87 -4.20
CA GLN A 51 -29.08 19.17 -5.49
C GLN A 51 -30.59 18.97 -5.42
N ALA A 52 -31.36 19.94 -5.90
CA ALA A 52 -32.79 19.78 -6.05
C ALA A 52 -33.10 18.66 -7.06
N ALA A 53 -34.00 17.76 -6.68
CA ALA A 53 -34.50 16.68 -7.52
C ALA A 53 -36.03 16.77 -7.65
N ALA A 54 -36.61 15.91 -8.48
CA ALA A 54 -38.05 15.80 -8.63
C ALA A 54 -38.76 15.55 -7.28
N ASP A 55 -40.05 15.89 -7.21
CA ASP A 55 -40.91 15.67 -6.04
C ASP A 55 -40.49 16.38 -4.74
N SER A 56 -39.84 17.55 -4.85
CA SER A 56 -39.37 18.35 -3.69
C SER A 56 -38.37 17.60 -2.79
N LYS A 57 -37.65 16.65 -3.37
CA LYS A 57 -36.54 15.94 -2.72
C LYS A 57 -35.20 16.55 -3.09
N TYR A 58 -34.19 16.23 -2.29
CA TYR A 58 -32.85 16.78 -2.46
C TYR A 58 -31.81 15.67 -2.37
N LEU A 59 -30.93 15.58 -3.36
CA LEU A 59 -29.81 14.63 -3.36
C LEU A 59 -28.64 15.23 -2.60
N LEU A 60 -28.08 14.50 -1.63
CA LEU A 60 -26.88 14.97 -0.92
C LEU A 60 -25.66 14.97 -1.85
N VAL A 61 -25.00 16.12 -1.96
CA VAL A 61 -23.80 16.32 -2.77
C VAL A 61 -22.56 16.38 -1.89
N ASP A 62 -22.61 17.11 -0.76
CA ASP A 62 -21.52 17.19 0.21
C ASP A 62 -22.04 17.33 1.65
N GLY A 63 -21.23 16.89 2.61
CA GLY A 63 -21.58 16.83 4.02
C GLY A 63 -22.00 15.44 4.51
N PHE A 64 -21.68 14.39 3.76
CA PHE A 64 -21.97 12.98 4.09
C PHE A 64 -21.70 12.61 5.54
N LYS A 65 -20.49 12.89 6.04
CA LYS A 65 -20.12 12.60 7.44
C LYS A 65 -21.00 13.31 8.46
N ARG A 66 -21.39 14.56 8.17
CA ARG A 66 -22.25 15.37 9.06
C ARG A 66 -23.67 14.83 9.06
N CYS A 67 -24.18 14.47 7.89
CA CYS A 67 -25.50 13.88 7.73
C CYS A 67 -25.59 12.50 8.40
N SER A 68 -24.58 11.65 8.21
CA SER A 68 -24.55 10.29 8.75
C SER A 68 -24.49 10.26 10.29
N TYR A 69 -23.82 11.22 10.93
CA TYR A 69 -23.84 11.37 12.39
C TYR A 69 -25.25 11.44 12.99
N PHE A 70 -26.11 12.26 12.39
CA PHE A 70 -27.47 12.43 12.89
C PHE A 70 -28.37 11.25 12.54
N ALA A 71 -28.17 10.64 11.37
CA ALA A 71 -28.86 9.40 11.00
C ALA A 71 -28.56 8.25 11.99
N THR A 72 -27.33 8.18 12.50
CA THR A 72 -26.85 7.08 13.36
C THR A 72 -27.09 7.27 14.86
N GLN A 73 -27.56 8.44 15.32
CA GLN A 73 -27.85 8.63 16.74
C GLN A 73 -29.02 7.75 17.21
N THR A 74 -28.76 6.77 18.07
CA THR A 74 -29.77 5.81 18.54
C THR A 74 -30.73 6.36 19.59
N LYS A 75 -30.45 7.53 20.16
CA LYS A 75 -31.26 8.17 21.21
C LYS A 75 -32.44 9.01 20.69
N VAL A 76 -32.54 9.18 19.37
CA VAL A 76 -33.56 10.01 18.72
C VAL A 76 -34.53 9.09 18.00
N SER A 77 -35.84 9.26 18.23
CA SER A 77 -36.85 8.45 17.55
C SER A 77 -36.82 8.68 16.03
N LEU A 78 -37.33 7.73 15.25
CA LEU A 78 -37.31 7.82 13.78
C LEU A 78 -38.02 9.09 13.26
N HIS A 79 -39.11 9.47 13.93
CA HIS A 79 -39.88 10.68 13.62
C HIS A 79 -39.09 11.96 13.97
N GLU A 80 -38.39 11.98 15.10
CA GLU A 80 -37.53 13.11 15.47
C GLU A 80 -36.31 13.23 14.54
N LYS A 81 -35.74 12.11 14.06
CA LYS A 81 -34.67 12.12 13.06
C LYS A 81 -35.12 12.74 11.74
N GLN A 82 -36.34 12.42 11.29
CA GLN A 82 -36.91 12.96 10.05
C GLN A 82 -37.24 14.45 10.15
N ALA A 83 -37.43 14.97 11.36
CA ALA A 83 -37.72 16.39 11.63
C ALA A 83 -36.45 17.23 11.90
N LEU A 84 -35.25 16.64 11.90
CA LEU A 84 -34.01 17.40 12.08
C LEU A 84 -33.77 18.31 10.88
N GLU A 85 -33.56 19.60 11.15
CA GLU A 85 -33.36 20.65 10.17
C GLU A 85 -31.87 20.94 9.93
N PHE A 86 -31.48 21.08 8.67
CA PHE A 86 -30.14 21.40 8.23
C PHE A 86 -30.16 22.65 7.36
N SER A 87 -29.25 23.58 7.64
CA SER A 87 -28.93 24.62 6.68
C SER A 87 -28.28 23.98 5.46
N CYS A 88 -28.87 24.20 4.28
CA CYS A 88 -28.45 23.60 3.03
C CYS A 88 -28.23 24.67 1.98
N ILE A 89 -27.17 24.50 1.19
CA ILE A 89 -26.97 25.18 -0.07
C ILE A 89 -27.59 24.31 -1.16
N VAL A 90 -28.58 24.83 -1.86
CA VAL A 90 -29.36 24.10 -2.87
C VAL A 90 -28.85 24.43 -4.26
N LEU A 91 -28.31 23.42 -4.93
CA LEU A 91 -27.98 23.44 -6.34
C LEU A 91 -29.25 23.24 -7.18
N PRO A 92 -29.46 24.03 -8.26
CA PRO A 92 -30.61 23.87 -9.13
C PRO A 92 -30.68 22.49 -9.80
N GLU A 93 -31.90 21.99 -10.04
CA GLU A 93 -32.15 20.75 -10.80
C GLU A 93 -31.63 20.85 -12.24
N SER A 94 -31.55 22.06 -12.79
CA SER A 94 -31.05 22.31 -14.15
C SER A 94 -29.55 22.02 -14.34
N LEU A 95 -28.78 21.88 -13.26
CA LEU A 95 -27.37 21.52 -13.36
C LEU A 95 -27.22 20.04 -13.73
N SER A 96 -26.40 19.79 -14.75
CA SER A 96 -26.06 18.44 -15.16
C SER A 96 -25.25 17.70 -14.08
N MET A 97 -25.29 16.37 -14.12
CA MET A 97 -24.52 15.53 -13.20
C MET A 97 -23.01 15.84 -13.24
N LYS A 98 -22.48 16.20 -14.42
CA LYS A 98 -21.10 16.67 -14.61
C LYS A 98 -20.82 17.95 -13.83
N GLU A 99 -21.69 18.95 -13.92
CA GLU A 99 -21.54 20.23 -13.23
C GLU A 99 -21.60 20.06 -11.71
N VAL A 100 -22.54 19.26 -11.22
CA VAL A 100 -22.67 18.97 -9.78
C VAL A 100 -21.47 18.21 -9.26
N ALA A 101 -20.98 17.20 -9.99
CA ALA A 101 -19.72 16.53 -9.67
C ALA A 101 -18.53 17.50 -9.71
N GLY A 102 -18.49 18.43 -10.66
CA GLY A 102 -17.47 19.49 -10.71
C GLY A 102 -17.47 20.36 -9.46
N ILE A 103 -18.65 20.75 -8.97
CA ILE A 103 -18.80 21.50 -7.72
C ILE A 103 -18.33 20.65 -6.54
N ARG A 104 -18.78 19.39 -6.44
CA ARG A 104 -18.35 18.47 -5.38
C ARG A 104 -16.84 18.28 -5.33
N LEU A 105 -16.21 18.17 -6.50
CA LEU A 105 -14.76 18.07 -6.61
C LEU A 105 -14.04 19.33 -6.08
N GLN A 106 -14.66 20.51 -6.18
CA GLN A 106 -14.12 21.74 -5.59
C GLN A 106 -14.30 21.80 -4.08
N THR A 107 -15.34 21.17 -3.52
CA THR A 107 -15.55 21.13 -2.06
C THR A 107 -14.81 19.99 -1.36
N LEU A 108 -14.22 19.07 -2.13
CA LEU A 108 -13.39 17.99 -1.59
C LEU A 108 -12.24 18.59 -0.76
N ALA A 109 -12.17 18.24 0.52
CA ALA A 109 -11.07 18.62 1.39
C ALA A 109 -9.78 17.91 0.94
N ALA A 110 -9.09 18.47 -0.06
CA ALA A 110 -7.90 17.88 -0.66
C ALA A 110 -6.65 18.05 0.22
N ALA A 111 -6.65 19.02 1.15
CA ALA A 111 -5.48 19.31 1.98
C ALA A 111 -5.26 18.22 3.03
N GLY A 112 -4.19 17.44 2.87
CA GLY A 112 -3.71 16.48 3.87
C GLY A 112 -4.41 15.12 3.90
N VAL A 113 -5.36 14.85 3.00
CA VAL A 113 -6.05 13.56 2.92
C VAL A 113 -5.34 12.66 1.90
N VAL A 114 -4.95 11.46 2.33
CA VAL A 114 -4.46 10.40 1.45
C VAL A 114 -5.64 9.50 1.13
N PHE A 115 -6.05 9.47 -0.14
CA PHE A 115 -7.14 8.61 -0.59
C PHE A 115 -6.64 7.21 -0.91
N SER A 116 -7.43 6.19 -0.58
CA SER A 116 -7.09 4.82 -0.95
C SER A 116 -7.15 4.63 -2.45
N ALA A 117 -6.29 3.75 -2.98
CA ALA A 117 -6.28 3.41 -4.39
C ALA A 117 -7.65 2.92 -4.88
N ILE A 118 -8.33 2.11 -4.08
CA ILE A 118 -9.64 1.54 -4.38
C ILE A 118 -10.69 2.65 -4.50
N GLN A 119 -10.72 3.60 -3.56
CA GLN A 119 -11.66 4.72 -3.61
C GLN A 119 -11.40 5.62 -4.81
N VAL A 120 -10.12 5.92 -5.09
CA VAL A 120 -9.72 6.70 -6.27
C VAL A 120 -10.20 6.01 -7.56
N CYS A 121 -9.93 4.71 -7.72
CA CYS A 121 -10.34 3.96 -8.90
C CYS A 121 -11.87 4.00 -9.12
N ARG A 122 -12.64 3.79 -8.05
CA ARG A 122 -14.11 3.87 -8.07
C ARG A 122 -14.61 5.26 -8.42
N MET A 123 -14.03 6.30 -7.83
CA MET A 123 -14.35 7.69 -8.14
C MET A 123 -14.07 8.00 -9.62
N LEU A 124 -12.92 7.58 -10.16
CA LEU A 124 -12.57 7.84 -11.56
C LEU A 124 -13.54 7.18 -12.54
N LYS A 125 -14.03 5.97 -12.23
CA LYS A 125 -15.10 5.34 -13.01
C LYS A 125 -16.40 6.16 -12.97
N LYS A 126 -16.77 6.67 -11.79
CA LYS A 126 -17.92 7.56 -11.63
C LYS A 126 -17.75 8.85 -12.45
N MET A 127 -16.56 9.47 -12.48
CA MET A 127 -16.28 10.67 -13.28
C MET A 127 -16.55 10.46 -14.76
N LEU A 128 -16.10 9.33 -15.32
CA LEU A 128 -16.40 8.98 -16.71
C LEU A 128 -17.92 8.82 -16.92
N ALA A 129 -18.62 8.15 -16.00
CA ALA A 129 -20.07 7.99 -16.07
C ALA A 129 -20.84 9.31 -15.96
N TYR A 130 -20.27 10.33 -15.29
CA TYR A 130 -20.84 11.67 -15.23
C TYR A 130 -20.62 12.49 -16.51
N GLY A 131 -19.81 12.02 -17.45
CA GLY A 131 -19.50 12.71 -18.70
C GLY A 131 -18.24 13.56 -18.66
N PHE A 132 -17.29 13.27 -17.76
CA PHE A 132 -15.95 13.84 -17.84
C PHE A 132 -15.13 13.13 -18.91
N GLU A 133 -14.45 13.91 -19.75
CA GLU A 133 -13.48 13.40 -20.71
C GLU A 133 -12.16 13.06 -20.02
N LYS A 134 -11.40 12.12 -20.60
CA LYS A 134 -10.12 11.67 -20.02
C LYS A 134 -9.14 12.83 -19.79
N ASP A 135 -9.09 13.78 -20.72
CA ASP A 135 -8.20 14.95 -20.61
C ASP A 135 -8.64 15.91 -19.49
N GLU A 136 -9.94 16.05 -19.25
CA GLU A 136 -10.48 16.82 -18.12
C GLU A 136 -10.14 16.14 -16.79
N ILE A 137 -10.27 14.80 -16.71
CA ILE A 137 -9.89 14.04 -15.51
C ILE A 137 -8.40 14.22 -15.19
N VAL A 138 -7.54 14.11 -16.20
CA VAL A 138 -6.09 14.28 -16.04
C VAL A 138 -5.75 15.68 -15.52
N ARG A 139 -6.38 16.72 -16.09
CA ARG A 139 -6.07 18.11 -15.77
C ARG A 139 -6.68 18.59 -14.45
N ASP A 140 -7.94 18.24 -14.19
CA ASP A 140 -8.74 18.88 -13.15
C ASP A 140 -9.02 17.97 -11.95
N VAL A 141 -9.06 16.64 -12.15
CA VAL A 141 -9.40 15.66 -11.11
C VAL A 141 -8.15 15.11 -10.42
N LEU A 142 -7.17 14.58 -11.17
CA LEU A 142 -5.98 13.95 -10.58
C LEU A 142 -5.22 14.89 -9.63
N PRO A 143 -4.95 16.16 -9.97
CA PRO A 143 -4.21 17.06 -9.07
C PRO A 143 -4.94 17.31 -7.74
N ARG A 144 -6.28 17.31 -7.75
CA ARG A 144 -7.09 17.48 -6.52
C ARG A 144 -7.05 16.26 -5.60
N LEU A 145 -6.72 15.10 -6.15
CA LEU A 145 -6.45 13.88 -5.40
C LEU A 145 -4.99 13.78 -4.96
N GLY A 146 -4.17 14.81 -5.19
CA GLY A 146 -2.73 14.79 -4.93
C GLY A 146 -1.92 13.94 -5.91
N LEU A 147 -2.53 13.53 -7.03
CA LEU A 147 -1.91 12.68 -8.05
C LEU A 147 -1.32 13.51 -9.20
N LYS A 148 -0.29 12.97 -9.85
CA LYS A 148 0.33 13.62 -11.02
C LYS A 148 -0.67 13.68 -12.19
N PRO A 149 -0.83 14.83 -12.87
CA PRO A 149 -1.65 14.92 -14.06
C PRO A 149 -0.98 14.15 -15.21
N SER A 150 -1.37 12.88 -15.37
CA SER A 150 -0.77 11.98 -16.36
C SER A 150 -1.83 11.08 -16.99
N LEU A 151 -1.92 11.13 -18.33
CA LEU A 151 -2.80 10.23 -19.09
C LEU A 151 -2.39 8.77 -18.90
N ARG A 152 -1.09 8.49 -18.75
CA ARG A 152 -0.59 7.15 -18.44
C ARG A 152 -1.11 6.69 -17.08
N LEU A 153 -1.02 7.55 -16.05
CA LEU A 153 -1.51 7.22 -14.72
C LEU A 153 -3.02 6.94 -14.75
N LEU A 154 -3.80 7.80 -15.41
CA LEU A 154 -5.25 7.59 -15.57
C LEU A 154 -5.56 6.23 -16.22
N ARG A 155 -4.86 5.88 -17.31
CA ARG A 155 -5.05 4.58 -17.97
C ARG A 155 -4.80 3.42 -17.01
N GLN A 156 -3.71 3.46 -16.24
CA GLN A 156 -3.38 2.40 -15.28
C GLN A 156 -4.40 2.32 -14.13
N LEU A 157 -4.90 3.45 -13.62
CA LEU A 157 -5.93 3.45 -12.58
C LEU A 157 -7.28 2.91 -13.10
N LEU A 158 -7.63 3.18 -14.35
CA LEU A 158 -8.82 2.60 -14.98
C LEU A 158 -8.66 1.09 -15.22
N GLU A 159 -7.47 0.65 -15.62
CA GLU A 159 -7.16 -0.78 -15.75
C GLU A 159 -7.23 -1.51 -14.40
N LEU A 160 -6.71 -0.88 -13.34
CA LEU A 160 -6.84 -1.39 -11.96
C LEU A 160 -8.30 -1.46 -11.53
N GLN A 161 -9.12 -0.47 -11.89
CA GLN A 161 -10.55 -0.49 -11.61
C GLN A 161 -11.28 -1.66 -12.30
N GLU A 162 -10.96 -1.95 -13.56
CA GLU A 162 -11.54 -3.10 -14.27
C GLU A 162 -11.14 -4.42 -13.62
N MET A 163 -9.87 -4.53 -13.21
CA MET A 163 -9.39 -5.70 -12.47
C MET A 163 -10.14 -5.87 -11.14
N LEU A 164 -10.33 -4.79 -10.37
CA LEU A 164 -11.08 -4.81 -9.10
C LEU A 164 -12.54 -5.25 -9.30
N LEU A 165 -13.22 -4.77 -10.34
CA LEU A 165 -14.62 -5.11 -10.61
C LEU A 165 -14.83 -6.59 -10.85
N VAL A 166 -13.95 -7.21 -11.64
CA VAL A 166 -14.03 -8.65 -11.91
C VAL A 166 -13.84 -9.45 -10.63
N GLN A 167 -12.92 -9.03 -9.76
CA GLN A 167 -12.68 -9.72 -8.49
C GLN A 167 -13.86 -9.57 -7.51
N GLU A 168 -14.52 -8.41 -7.49
CA GLU A 168 -15.77 -8.19 -6.74
C GLU A 168 -16.91 -9.06 -7.28
N GLN A 169 -17.08 -9.17 -8.60
CA GLN A 169 -18.11 -10.00 -9.24
C GLN A 169 -17.95 -11.49 -8.94
N HIS A 170 -16.73 -11.98 -8.88
CA HIS A 170 -16.45 -13.38 -8.55
C HIS A 170 -16.49 -13.67 -7.04
N GLN A 171 -16.82 -12.69 -6.19
CA GLN A 171 -16.76 -12.79 -4.72
C GLN A 171 -15.37 -13.23 -4.20
N GLN A 172 -14.32 -13.02 -5.00
CA GLN A 172 -12.95 -13.40 -4.66
C GLN A 172 -12.23 -12.28 -3.91
N PHE A 173 -12.81 -11.07 -3.90
CA PHE A 173 -12.23 -9.90 -3.24
C PHE A 173 -13.05 -9.46 -2.03
N VAL A 174 -12.44 -9.59 -0.85
CA VAL A 174 -12.96 -8.99 0.39
C VAL A 174 -12.20 -7.71 0.63
N GLN A 175 -12.92 -6.59 0.76
CA GLN A 175 -12.31 -5.33 1.14
C GLN A 175 -11.98 -5.34 2.62
N THR A 176 -10.69 -5.22 2.94
CA THR A 176 -10.20 -5.15 4.31
C THR A 176 -9.68 -3.75 4.61
N ASP A 177 -9.65 -3.38 5.89
CA ASP A 177 -9.13 -2.09 6.35
C ASP A 177 -7.68 -1.88 5.88
N PHE A 178 -6.90 -2.95 5.82
CA PHE A 178 -5.53 -2.90 5.29
C PHE A 178 -5.50 -2.50 3.82
N LEU A 179 -6.35 -3.09 2.97
CA LEU A 179 -6.42 -2.72 1.55
C LEU A 179 -6.91 -1.29 1.34
N MET A 180 -7.83 -0.85 2.18
CA MET A 180 -8.29 0.54 2.20
C MET A 180 -7.22 1.53 2.70
N SER A 181 -6.12 1.05 3.27
CA SER A 181 -4.96 1.88 3.61
C SER A 181 -3.95 2.06 2.46
N LEU A 182 -4.02 1.22 1.42
CA LEU A 182 -3.04 1.24 0.32
C LEU A 182 -3.26 2.43 -0.62
N ALA A 183 -2.18 3.16 -0.89
CA ALA A 183 -2.19 4.27 -1.85
C ALA A 183 -2.12 3.78 -3.30
N CYS A 184 -2.41 4.66 -4.25
CA CYS A 184 -2.34 4.34 -5.69
C CYS A 184 -1.00 3.72 -6.09
N GLU A 185 0.11 4.28 -5.59
CA GLU A 185 1.46 3.76 -5.88
C GLU A 185 1.66 2.30 -5.43
N ASP A 186 0.93 1.85 -4.41
CA ASP A 186 1.10 0.51 -3.85
C ASP A 186 0.34 -0.56 -4.63
N LEU A 187 -0.84 -0.23 -5.17
CA LEU A 187 -1.63 -1.18 -5.97
C LEU A 187 -1.26 -1.17 -7.46
N LEU A 188 -0.78 -0.05 -8.02
CA LEU A 188 -0.43 0.03 -9.44
C LEU A 188 0.57 -1.04 -9.91
N PRO A 189 1.62 -1.43 -9.15
CA PRO A 189 2.53 -2.49 -9.57
C PRO A 189 1.89 -3.87 -9.65
N VAL A 190 0.70 -4.08 -9.07
CA VAL A 190 -0.05 -5.34 -9.19
C VAL A 190 -0.53 -5.58 -10.64
N LEU A 191 -0.64 -4.52 -11.45
CA LEU A 191 -0.98 -4.63 -12.88
C LEU A 191 0.06 -5.39 -13.71
N LYS A 192 1.24 -5.69 -13.16
CA LYS A 192 2.24 -6.55 -13.82
C LYS A 192 1.82 -8.02 -13.87
N PHE A 193 0.88 -8.42 -13.02
CA PHE A 193 0.45 -9.80 -12.88
C PHE A 193 -0.90 -9.99 -13.56
N SER A 194 -1.24 -11.25 -13.87
CA SER A 194 -2.52 -11.54 -14.50
C SER A 194 -3.68 -11.34 -13.52
N GLN A 195 -4.87 -11.14 -14.08
CA GLN A 195 -6.09 -10.93 -13.31
C GLN A 195 -6.38 -12.06 -12.32
N ASN A 196 -6.06 -13.31 -12.67
CA ASN A 196 -6.27 -14.48 -11.81
C ASN A 196 -5.32 -14.50 -10.59
N GLU A 197 -4.24 -13.74 -10.63
CA GLU A 197 -3.23 -13.69 -9.57
C GLU A 197 -3.47 -12.55 -8.59
N PHE A 198 -4.31 -11.58 -8.95
CA PHE A 198 -4.55 -10.35 -8.19
C PHE A 198 -4.82 -10.63 -6.70
N THR A 199 -5.81 -11.47 -6.41
CA THR A 199 -6.22 -11.77 -5.03
C THR A 199 -5.12 -12.48 -4.25
N GLY A 200 -4.41 -13.43 -4.88
CA GLY A 200 -3.29 -14.13 -4.24
C GLY A 200 -2.15 -13.19 -3.87
N ILE A 201 -1.84 -12.24 -4.76
CA ILE A 201 -0.78 -11.26 -4.56
C ILE A 201 -1.16 -10.24 -3.50
N VAL A 202 -2.35 -9.64 -3.60
CA VAL A 202 -2.82 -8.62 -2.66
C VAL A 202 -2.95 -9.19 -1.24
N ALA A 203 -3.36 -10.45 -1.10
CA ALA A 203 -3.40 -11.14 0.19
C ALA A 203 -2.02 -11.28 0.86
N LEU A 204 -0.92 -11.26 0.09
CA LEU A 204 0.42 -11.25 0.69
C LEU A 204 0.68 -9.96 1.46
N ALA A 205 0.31 -8.81 0.89
CA ALA A 205 0.54 -7.50 1.49
C ALA A 205 -0.11 -7.45 2.89
N GLU A 206 -1.31 -8.00 3.02
CA GLU A 206 -2.02 -8.12 4.29
C GLU A 206 -1.36 -9.10 5.26
N LYS A 207 -1.00 -10.32 4.81
CA LYS A 207 -0.31 -11.33 5.67
C LYS A 207 1.02 -10.86 6.23
N MET A 208 1.66 -9.90 5.56
CA MET A 208 2.95 -9.32 5.93
C MET A 208 2.83 -7.91 6.51
N GLU A 209 1.64 -7.30 6.47
CA GLU A 209 1.36 -5.91 6.86
C GLU A 209 2.36 -4.91 6.23
N VAL A 210 2.63 -5.06 4.92
CA VAL A 210 3.60 -4.22 4.21
C VAL A 210 2.96 -3.36 3.12
N SER A 211 3.34 -2.09 3.10
CA SER A 211 2.94 -1.11 2.07
C SER A 211 4.15 -0.28 1.62
N GLY A 212 3.93 0.70 0.74
CA GLY A 212 4.96 1.63 0.31
C GLY A 212 6.11 0.96 -0.45
N LYS A 213 7.30 1.55 -0.31
CA LYS A 213 8.51 1.11 -1.03
C LYS A 213 8.85 -0.38 -0.80
N LYS A 214 8.62 -0.92 0.41
CA LYS A 214 8.90 -2.33 0.72
C LYS A 214 8.03 -3.26 -0.13
N TRP A 215 6.73 -2.97 -0.18
CA TRP A 215 5.77 -3.72 -0.98
C TRP A 215 6.10 -3.66 -2.47
N ARG A 216 6.35 -2.45 -3.00
CA ARG A 216 6.68 -2.26 -4.42
C ARG A 216 7.96 -2.98 -4.84
N ASN A 217 8.98 -2.95 -3.98
CA ASN A 217 10.22 -3.68 -4.21
C ASN A 217 9.98 -5.19 -4.23
N LEU A 218 9.18 -5.71 -3.28
CA LEU A 218 8.86 -7.13 -3.23
C LEU A 218 8.13 -7.59 -4.50
N LEU A 219 7.12 -6.83 -4.95
CA LEU A 219 6.41 -7.12 -6.20
C LEU A 219 7.34 -7.12 -7.40
N GLN A 220 8.31 -6.20 -7.45
CA GLN A 220 9.32 -6.19 -8.50
C GLN A 220 10.17 -7.47 -8.49
N VAL A 221 10.67 -7.90 -7.33
CA VAL A 221 11.48 -9.13 -7.24
C VAL A 221 10.64 -10.36 -7.61
N LEU A 222 9.40 -10.44 -7.15
CA LEU A 222 8.50 -11.54 -7.48
C LEU A 222 8.26 -11.63 -9.00
N ASP A 223 7.95 -10.51 -9.64
CA ASP A 223 7.77 -10.39 -11.09
C ASP A 223 9.03 -10.81 -11.89
N GLU A 224 10.22 -10.42 -11.42
CA GLU A 224 11.48 -10.84 -12.03
C GLU A 224 11.73 -12.35 -11.87
N VAL A 225 11.49 -12.91 -10.67
CA VAL A 225 11.62 -14.35 -10.41
C VAL A 225 10.64 -15.16 -11.25
N SER A 226 9.39 -14.72 -11.34
CA SER A 226 8.36 -15.34 -12.20
C SER A 226 8.82 -15.41 -13.66
N ARG A 227 9.37 -14.32 -14.19
CA ARG A 227 9.95 -14.32 -15.55
C ARG A 227 11.14 -15.24 -15.70
N LEU A 228 12.10 -15.22 -14.76
CA LEU A 228 13.29 -16.08 -14.78
C LEU A 228 12.91 -17.56 -14.78
N LYS A 229 11.89 -17.94 -14.01
CA LYS A 229 11.40 -19.31 -13.90
C LYS A 229 10.36 -19.70 -14.95
N GLN A 230 9.87 -18.74 -15.75
CA GLN A 230 8.76 -18.92 -16.69
C GLN A 230 7.48 -19.47 -16.03
N LEU A 231 7.19 -18.99 -14.81
CA LEU A 231 6.03 -19.37 -14.02
C LEU A 231 5.21 -18.13 -13.65
N SER A 232 3.93 -18.30 -13.40
CA SER A 232 3.09 -17.28 -12.78
C SER A 232 3.60 -16.97 -11.36
N ALA A 233 3.30 -15.78 -10.85
CA ALA A 233 3.60 -15.40 -9.47
C ALA A 233 2.90 -16.32 -8.47
N VAL A 234 1.66 -16.73 -8.74
CA VAL A 234 0.95 -17.70 -7.88
C VAL A 234 1.66 -19.06 -7.85
N GLU A 235 2.16 -19.56 -8.98
CA GLU A 235 2.95 -20.80 -9.01
C GLU A 235 4.25 -20.67 -8.21
N VAL A 236 4.97 -19.55 -8.35
CA VAL A 236 6.18 -19.28 -7.55
C VAL A 236 5.86 -19.27 -6.05
N LEU A 237 4.76 -18.61 -5.66
CA LEU A 237 4.33 -18.52 -4.26
C LEU A 237 3.89 -19.87 -3.68
N ASN A 238 3.56 -20.84 -4.53
CA ASN A 238 3.19 -22.20 -4.12
C ASN A 238 4.40 -23.15 -3.99
N PHE A 239 5.63 -22.66 -4.17
CA PHE A 239 6.81 -23.48 -3.87
C PHE A 239 6.89 -23.85 -2.38
N PRO A 240 7.35 -25.07 -2.04
CA PRO A 240 7.42 -25.54 -0.66
C PRO A 240 8.14 -24.59 0.30
N GLU A 241 9.23 -23.96 -0.15
CA GLU A 241 10.02 -23.02 0.64
C GLU A 241 9.22 -21.78 1.04
N ILE A 242 8.36 -21.28 0.15
CA ILE A 242 7.48 -20.14 0.45
C ILE A 242 6.31 -20.59 1.32
N LEU A 243 5.70 -21.74 1.01
CA LEU A 243 4.61 -22.30 1.81
C LEU A 243 5.05 -22.56 3.26
N GLU A 244 6.30 -22.99 3.48
CA GLU A 244 6.86 -23.16 4.82
C GLU A 244 6.92 -21.84 5.61
N ILE A 245 7.31 -20.73 4.96
CA ILE A 245 7.35 -19.41 5.59
C ILE A 245 5.95 -19.01 6.07
N PHE A 246 4.93 -19.19 5.22
CA PHE A 246 3.55 -18.81 5.55
C PHE A 246 2.83 -19.84 6.44
N GLY A 247 3.26 -21.09 6.48
CA GLY A 247 2.74 -22.12 7.37
C GLY A 247 3.15 -21.94 8.84
N ARG A 248 4.22 -21.19 9.11
CA ARG A 248 4.68 -20.87 10.48
C ARG A 248 3.84 -19.74 11.09
N THR A 249 2.76 -20.13 11.77
CA THR A 249 1.80 -19.19 12.39
C THR A 249 2.42 -18.29 13.46
N THR A 250 3.50 -18.71 14.10
CA THR A 250 4.22 -17.96 15.15
C THR A 250 5.06 -16.79 14.62
N LEU A 251 5.31 -16.71 13.31
CA LEU A 251 6.11 -15.64 12.74
C LEU A 251 5.32 -14.33 12.70
N GLN A 252 5.97 -13.25 13.16
CA GLN A 252 5.44 -11.89 13.01
C GLN A 252 5.50 -11.44 11.54
N ALA A 253 4.58 -10.55 11.14
CA ALA A 253 4.42 -10.07 9.77
C ALA A 253 5.72 -9.50 9.15
N PRO A 254 6.52 -8.67 9.87
CA PRO A 254 7.80 -8.18 9.33
C PRO A 254 8.84 -9.29 9.09
N VAL A 255 8.79 -10.36 9.89
CA VAL A 255 9.68 -11.51 9.75
C VAL A 255 9.30 -12.31 8.50
N ARG A 256 8.00 -12.52 8.25
CA ARG A 256 7.51 -13.15 7.02
C ARG A 256 7.97 -12.40 5.78
N TYR A 257 7.82 -11.07 5.76
CA TYR A 257 8.33 -10.21 4.68
C TYR A 257 9.82 -10.43 4.42
N ARG A 258 10.64 -10.40 5.48
CA ARG A 258 12.09 -10.55 5.35
C ARG A 258 12.46 -11.91 4.76
N LEU A 259 11.85 -12.99 5.26
CA LEU A 259 12.12 -14.35 4.79
C LEU A 259 11.68 -14.54 3.33
N LEU A 260 10.49 -14.07 2.97
CA LEU A 260 10.01 -14.14 1.58
C LEU A 260 10.94 -13.37 0.65
N LYS A 261 11.30 -12.13 1.02
CA LYS A 261 12.23 -11.31 0.23
C LYS A 261 13.58 -12.00 0.05
N GLN A 262 14.13 -12.56 1.13
CA GLN A 262 15.41 -13.27 1.08
C GLN A 262 15.34 -14.49 0.16
N GLN A 263 14.24 -15.25 0.20
CA GLN A 263 14.05 -16.40 -0.68
C GLN A 263 13.95 -15.97 -2.16
N LEU A 264 13.16 -14.92 -2.45
CA LEU A 264 13.01 -14.40 -3.80
C LEU A 264 14.31 -13.79 -4.33
N ASP A 265 15.06 -13.04 -3.50
CA ASP A 265 16.38 -12.51 -3.88
C ASP A 265 17.36 -13.66 -4.19
N ALA A 266 17.28 -14.76 -3.45
CA ALA A 266 18.14 -15.91 -3.70
C ALA A 266 17.84 -16.59 -5.04
N TRP A 267 16.57 -16.61 -5.46
CA TRP A 267 16.19 -17.10 -6.78
C TRP A 267 16.45 -16.09 -7.90
N ARG A 268 16.41 -14.79 -7.61
CA ARG A 268 16.73 -13.73 -8.56
C ARG A 268 18.21 -13.73 -8.92
N TYR A 269 19.08 -14.03 -7.95
CA TYR A 269 20.53 -14.06 -8.11
C TYR A 269 21.12 -15.40 -7.62
N PRO A 270 20.98 -16.48 -8.40
CA PRO A 270 21.40 -17.82 -7.97
C PRO A 270 22.91 -17.91 -7.75
N GLU A 271 23.72 -17.41 -8.68
CA GLU A 271 25.20 -17.43 -8.60
C GLU A 271 25.70 -16.66 -7.36
N LEU A 272 25.23 -15.42 -7.17
CA LEU A 272 25.53 -14.63 -5.98
C LEU A 272 25.09 -15.32 -4.68
N SER A 273 23.98 -16.05 -4.71
CA SER A 273 23.50 -16.79 -3.53
C SER A 273 24.38 -17.98 -3.20
N ASP A 274 24.92 -18.65 -4.21
CA ASP A 274 25.83 -19.77 -4.04
C ASP A 274 27.22 -19.30 -3.60
N LEU A 275 27.70 -18.15 -4.10
CA LEU A 275 28.88 -17.46 -3.57
C LEU A 275 28.72 -17.12 -2.08
N ARG A 276 27.60 -16.50 -1.70
CA ARG A 276 27.28 -16.18 -0.29
C ARG A 276 27.24 -17.42 0.60
N LYS A 277 26.65 -18.53 0.13
CA LYS A 277 26.60 -19.78 0.89
C LYS A 277 27.99 -20.37 1.09
N ARG A 278 28.81 -20.43 0.03
CA ARG A 278 30.19 -20.94 0.11
C ARG A 278 31.04 -20.09 1.04
N PHE A 279 30.93 -18.77 0.94
CA PHE A 279 31.59 -17.84 1.86
C PHE A 279 31.18 -18.08 3.31
N GLU A 280 29.88 -18.14 3.61
CA GLU A 280 29.38 -18.35 4.96
C GLU A 280 29.78 -19.72 5.53
N GLN A 281 29.78 -20.78 4.70
CA GLN A 281 30.27 -22.10 5.08
C GLN A 281 31.77 -22.08 5.41
N GLY A 282 32.60 -21.44 4.58
CA GLY A 282 34.03 -21.25 4.85
C GLY A 282 34.26 -20.47 6.14
N ARG A 283 33.51 -19.38 6.34
CA ARG A 283 33.57 -18.54 7.54
C ARG A 283 33.22 -19.31 8.80
N GLN A 284 32.20 -20.17 8.76
CA GLN A 284 31.83 -21.03 9.89
C GLN A 284 32.89 -22.10 10.16
N ARG A 285 33.48 -22.68 9.10
CA ARG A 285 34.57 -23.66 9.20
C ARG A 285 35.81 -23.08 9.88
N LEU A 286 36.10 -21.78 9.72
CA LEU A 286 37.22 -21.10 10.40
C LEU A 286 37.08 -21.07 11.93
N LYS A 287 35.86 -21.22 12.47
CA LYS A 287 35.57 -21.22 13.93
C LYS A 287 36.17 -20.01 14.68
N LEU A 288 36.21 -18.84 14.03
CA LEU A 288 36.86 -17.63 14.54
C LEU A 288 36.50 -17.36 16.01
N ALA A 289 37.49 -16.96 16.81
CA ALA A 289 37.30 -16.73 18.23
C ALA A 289 36.25 -15.63 18.48
N PRO A 290 35.55 -15.65 19.63
CA PRO A 290 34.62 -14.59 19.99
C PRO A 290 35.27 -13.22 19.85
N ARG A 291 34.52 -12.23 19.35
CA ARG A 291 34.99 -10.86 19.06
C ARG A 291 35.90 -10.70 17.84
N MET A 292 36.04 -11.75 17.04
CA MET A 292 36.54 -11.70 15.67
C MET A 292 35.37 -11.87 14.70
N SER A 293 35.29 -11.03 13.67
CA SER A 293 34.35 -11.22 12.56
C SER A 293 35.06 -11.08 11.23
N LEU A 294 34.64 -11.88 10.26
CA LEU A 294 35.13 -11.86 8.90
C LEU A 294 33.95 -11.54 7.99
N GLU A 295 34.11 -10.52 7.17
CA GLU A 295 33.09 -9.99 6.28
C GLU A 295 33.68 -9.83 4.88
N SER A 296 32.87 -10.12 3.86
CA SER A 296 33.13 -9.76 2.47
C SER A 296 32.20 -8.63 2.05
N GLU A 297 32.45 -8.01 0.89
CA GLU A 297 31.46 -7.14 0.29
C GLU A 297 30.18 -7.92 -0.09
N ALA A 298 29.03 -7.25 0.02
CA ALA A 298 27.72 -7.87 -0.20
C ALA A 298 27.53 -8.47 -1.61
N PHE A 299 28.24 -7.95 -2.61
CA PHE A 299 28.12 -8.32 -4.02
C PHE A 299 29.36 -9.01 -4.59
N PHE A 300 30.42 -9.20 -3.78
CA PHE A 300 31.67 -9.84 -4.23
C PHE A 300 32.29 -9.15 -5.45
N GLU A 301 32.15 -7.82 -5.56
CA GLU A 301 32.78 -7.04 -6.65
C GLU A 301 34.27 -6.79 -6.40
N ASN A 302 34.71 -6.91 -5.14
CA ASN A 302 36.10 -6.76 -4.73
C ASN A 302 36.63 -8.05 -4.10
N ASP A 303 37.91 -8.33 -4.35
CA ASP A 303 38.64 -9.51 -3.87
C ASP A 303 39.08 -9.43 -2.40
N ASP A 304 38.60 -8.42 -1.66
CA ASP A 304 39.09 -8.10 -0.32
C ASP A 304 38.21 -8.71 0.78
N LEU A 305 38.85 -9.22 1.84
CA LEU A 305 38.20 -9.62 3.08
C LEU A 305 38.48 -8.63 4.20
N THR A 306 37.43 -8.28 4.94
CA THR A 306 37.56 -7.47 6.15
C THR A 306 37.51 -8.36 7.38
N LEU A 307 38.67 -8.51 8.04
CA LEU A 307 38.76 -9.13 9.37
C LEU A 307 38.71 -8.05 10.46
N THR A 308 37.66 -8.06 11.27
CA THR A 308 37.50 -7.15 12.40
C THR A 308 37.85 -7.84 13.72
N LEU A 309 38.73 -7.21 14.50
CA LEU A 309 39.12 -7.64 15.84
C LEU A 309 38.64 -6.61 16.87
N LYS A 310 37.75 -6.99 17.80
CA LYS A 310 37.32 -6.08 18.87
C LYS A 310 38.17 -6.31 20.13
N ILE A 311 39.04 -5.37 20.46
CA ILE A 311 40.09 -5.51 21.49
C ILE A 311 39.89 -4.51 22.64
N ARG A 312 40.07 -4.94 23.89
CA ARG A 312 40.04 -4.09 25.11
C ARG A 312 41.38 -3.98 25.82
N SER A 313 42.37 -4.81 25.47
CA SER A 313 43.71 -4.77 26.07
C SER A 313 44.78 -5.32 25.13
N TYR A 314 46.04 -5.00 25.40
CA TYR A 314 47.19 -5.55 24.66
C TYR A 314 47.28 -7.08 24.76
N GLU A 315 46.92 -7.66 25.91
CA GLU A 315 46.87 -9.12 26.07
C GLU A 315 45.81 -9.76 25.17
N GLU A 316 44.65 -9.12 25.00
CA GLU A 316 43.59 -9.59 24.09
C GLU A 316 44.04 -9.52 22.63
N LEU A 317 44.73 -8.43 22.21
CA LEU A 317 45.35 -8.35 20.89
C LEU A 317 46.32 -9.52 20.65
N ARG A 318 47.22 -9.77 21.61
CA ARG A 318 48.21 -10.85 21.50
C ARG A 318 47.55 -12.23 21.41
N LYS A 319 46.44 -12.45 22.13
CA LYS A 319 45.66 -13.69 22.04
C LYS A 319 45.02 -13.86 20.66
N HIS A 320 44.41 -12.82 20.11
CA HIS A 320 43.82 -12.88 18.76
C HIS A 320 44.87 -13.12 17.67
N LEU A 321 46.02 -12.46 17.72
CA LEU A 321 47.10 -12.68 16.75
C LEU A 321 47.65 -14.11 16.82
N LYS A 322 47.88 -14.65 18.02
CA LYS A 322 48.29 -16.05 18.20
C LYS A 322 47.24 -17.04 17.66
N TYR A 323 45.96 -16.74 17.87
CA TYR A 323 44.87 -17.53 17.34
C TYR A 323 44.85 -17.54 15.81
N LEU A 324 45.10 -16.40 15.15
CA LEU A 324 45.19 -16.34 13.68
C LEU A 324 46.37 -17.14 13.14
N GLU A 325 47.50 -17.14 13.85
CA GLU A 325 48.70 -17.89 13.48
C GLU A 325 48.50 -19.41 13.61
N HIS A 326 47.84 -19.86 14.67
CA HIS A 326 47.73 -21.30 14.99
C HIS A 326 46.38 -21.92 14.61
N GLY A 327 45.39 -21.10 14.24
CA GLY A 327 44.01 -21.52 14.04
C GLY A 327 43.29 -21.89 15.34
N ALA A 328 42.06 -22.39 15.21
CA ALA A 328 41.38 -23.04 16.33
C ALA A 328 42.14 -24.31 16.72
N HIS A 329 42.18 -24.65 18.01
CA HIS A 329 42.84 -25.88 18.52
C HIS A 329 42.38 -27.18 17.83
N GLU A 330 41.21 -27.16 17.18
CA GLU A 330 40.60 -28.29 16.49
C GLU A 330 40.93 -28.35 14.98
N LEU A 331 41.61 -27.34 14.44
CA LEU A 331 42.02 -27.23 13.03
C LEU A 331 43.53 -27.37 12.91
N THR A 332 44.00 -28.22 12.00
CA THR A 332 45.42 -28.24 11.64
C THR A 332 45.78 -27.02 10.81
N ALA A 333 47.06 -26.59 10.82
CA ALA A 333 47.53 -25.45 10.04
C ALA A 333 47.20 -25.60 8.54
N GLU A 334 47.39 -26.79 7.98
CA GLU A 334 47.07 -27.12 6.58
C GLU A 334 45.58 -26.93 6.27
N LYS A 335 44.69 -27.43 7.14
CA LYS A 335 43.23 -27.26 6.97
C LYS A 335 42.79 -25.81 7.12
N SER A 336 43.42 -25.06 8.03
CA SER A 336 43.16 -23.62 8.18
C SER A 336 43.52 -22.88 6.89
N GLN A 337 44.70 -23.16 6.33
CA GLN A 337 45.16 -22.56 5.09
C GLN A 337 44.27 -22.93 3.89
N GLU A 338 43.82 -24.19 3.80
CA GLU A 338 42.85 -24.65 2.80
C GLU A 338 41.54 -23.84 2.88
N ILE A 339 40.98 -23.66 4.08
CA ILE A 339 39.74 -22.88 4.26
C ILE A 339 39.94 -21.41 3.87
N TRP A 340 41.10 -20.82 4.15
CA TRP A 340 41.41 -19.46 3.72
C TRP A 340 41.51 -19.37 2.19
N ASN A 341 42.16 -20.32 1.54
CA ASN A 341 42.25 -20.37 0.08
C ASN A 341 40.87 -20.53 -0.56
N ASP A 342 40.01 -21.41 -0.01
CA ASP A 342 38.62 -21.55 -0.44
C ASP A 342 37.86 -20.22 -0.35
N LEU A 343 38.05 -19.48 0.75
CA LEU A 343 37.39 -18.19 0.96
C LEU A 343 37.86 -17.12 -0.02
N PHE A 344 39.16 -17.06 -0.34
CA PHE A 344 39.67 -16.13 -1.36
C PHE A 344 39.21 -16.53 -2.77
N ALA A 345 39.16 -17.83 -3.08
CA ALA A 345 38.67 -18.31 -4.38
C ALA A 345 37.22 -17.90 -4.63
N VAL A 346 36.37 -17.89 -3.59
CA VAL A 346 34.98 -17.41 -3.69
C VAL A 346 34.90 -15.92 -4.07
N LEU A 347 35.92 -15.11 -3.81
CA LEU A 347 35.92 -13.69 -4.17
C LEU A 347 36.40 -13.44 -5.61
N GLN A 348 37.10 -14.42 -6.20
CA GLN A 348 37.75 -14.32 -7.51
C GLN A 348 36.99 -15.07 -8.61
N GLU A 349 35.80 -15.59 -8.30
CA GLU A 349 34.94 -16.21 -9.31
C GLU A 349 34.16 -15.13 -10.06
N ASP A 350 34.57 -14.92 -11.33
CA ASP A 350 33.91 -14.05 -12.31
C ASP A 350 32.48 -14.50 -12.68
#